data_AF-A0ABC8TE07-F1
#
_entry.id   AF-A0ABC8TE07-F1
#
_cell.length_a   1.000
_cell.length_b   1.000
_cell.length_c   1.000
_cell.angle_alpha   90.00
_cell.angle_beta   90.00
_cell.angle_gamma   90.00
#
_symmetry.space_group_name_H-M   'P 1'
#
loop_
_entity.id
_entity.type
_entity.pdbx_description
1 polymer ?
#
loop_
_entity_poly.entity_id
_entity_poly.type
_entity_poly.pdbx_seq_one_letter_code
_entity_poly.pdbx_strand_id
1 'polypeptide(L)'
;MGKVAEEKVGMEMTEGGVVVVNPKPSKGLITSRAIDWLEKLIVKLMYDPSQPHHYLSGNYAPVPEETPPCKDLPVRGHLPVCLNGEFVRVGSNAKFPPVAGYHWFDGDG
;
A
#
# COMPACT_ATOMS: atom_id res chain seq x y z
N MET A 1 44.94 -12.47 12.95
CA MET A 1 44.83 -11.24 12.13
C MET A 1 43.68 -11.47 11.15
N GLY A 2 42.56 -10.77 11.32
CA GLY A 2 41.35 -10.95 10.49
C GLY A 2 40.12 -10.48 11.25
N LYS A 3 39.93 -9.16 11.31
CA LYS A 3 38.79 -8.52 11.99
C LYS A 3 37.52 -8.83 11.18
N VAL A 4 36.54 -9.48 11.81
CA VAL A 4 35.17 -9.55 11.29
C VAL A 4 34.55 -8.18 11.52
N ALA A 5 34.19 -7.49 10.45
CA ALA A 5 33.48 -6.22 10.52
C ALA A 5 32.01 -6.50 10.83
N GLU A 6 31.57 -6.16 12.04
CA GLU A 6 30.16 -5.96 12.35
C GLU A 6 29.64 -4.78 11.51
N GLU A 7 28.77 -5.08 10.54
CA GLU A 7 28.00 -4.05 9.85
C GLU A 7 26.91 -3.55 10.81
N LYS A 8 27.19 -2.44 11.48
CA LYS A 8 26.18 -1.71 12.26
C LYS A 8 25.14 -1.15 11.29
N VAL A 9 23.95 -1.77 11.27
CA VAL A 9 22.76 -1.19 10.65
C VAL A 9 22.45 0.12 11.37
N GLY A 10 22.65 1.24 10.68
CA GLY A 10 22.30 2.57 11.17
C GLY A 10 20.79 2.67 11.33
N MET A 11 20.34 2.72 12.58
CA MET A 11 18.96 2.98 12.96
C MET A 11 18.74 4.49 12.88
N GLU A 12 18.12 4.97 11.81
CA GLU A 12 17.65 6.35 11.74
C GLU A 12 16.16 6.36 12.13
N MET A 13 15.90 6.77 13.36
CA MET A 13 14.56 6.92 13.92
C MET A 13 14.00 8.28 13.50
N THR A 14 12.87 8.29 12.79
CA THR A 14 12.07 9.52 12.68
C THR A 14 11.29 9.72 13.98
N GLU A 15 10.96 10.96 14.34
CA GLU A 15 10.34 11.37 15.62
C GLU A 15 9.04 10.63 15.98
N GLY A 16 8.46 9.82 15.08
CA GLY A 16 7.24 9.03 15.28
C GLY A 16 7.43 7.53 15.57
N GLY A 17 8.66 7.03 15.78
CA GLY A 17 8.87 5.61 16.13
C GLY A 17 8.70 4.61 14.98
N VAL A 18 8.54 5.08 13.75
CA VAL A 18 8.46 4.24 12.55
C VAL A 18 9.87 3.93 12.06
N VAL A 19 10.20 2.63 12.01
CA VAL A 19 11.46 2.15 11.41
C VAL A 19 11.36 2.29 9.90
N VAL A 20 12.13 3.22 9.34
CA VAL A 20 12.22 3.38 7.88
C VAL A 20 13.03 2.21 7.32
N VAL A 21 12.32 1.23 6.76
CA VAL A 21 12.96 0.11 6.05
C VAL A 21 13.47 0.63 4.71
N ASN A 22 14.78 0.77 4.56
CA ASN A 22 15.42 1.09 3.29
C ASN A 22 16.07 -0.17 2.70
N PRO A 23 15.31 -0.99 1.93
CA PRO A 23 15.86 -2.22 1.37
C PRO A 23 16.97 -1.87 0.36
N LYS A 24 18.14 -2.50 0.52
CA LYS A 24 19.20 -2.49 -0.50
C LYS A 24 19.00 -3.71 -1.42
N PRO A 25 18.35 -3.57 -2.60
CA PRO A 25 18.17 -4.71 -3.49
C PRO A 25 19.52 -5.25 -3.94
N SER A 26 19.79 -6.53 -3.67
CA SER A 26 20.98 -7.22 -4.17
C SER A 26 20.78 -7.54 -5.66
N LYS A 27 21.67 -6.99 -6.49
CA LYS A 27 21.50 -6.92 -7.95
C LYS A 27 21.83 -8.25 -8.63
N GLY A 28 20.79 -9.01 -8.96
CA GLY A 28 20.74 -9.75 -10.23
C GLY A 28 19.93 -8.94 -11.25
N LEU A 29 20.47 -7.84 -11.79
CA LEU A 29 19.73 -6.94 -12.70
C LEU A 29 19.15 -7.66 -13.94
N ILE A 30 19.72 -8.81 -14.31
CA ILE A 30 19.26 -9.62 -15.44
C ILE A 30 18.14 -10.57 -15.02
N THR A 31 18.19 -11.15 -13.82
CA THR A 31 17.24 -12.17 -13.38
C THR A 31 15.88 -11.58 -13.05
N SER A 32 15.81 -10.46 -12.30
CA SER A 32 14.53 -9.81 -12.00
C SER A 32 13.84 -9.32 -13.26
N ARG A 33 14.59 -8.65 -14.15
CA ARG A 33 14.05 -8.16 -15.43
C ARG A 33 13.53 -9.29 -16.33
N ALA A 34 14.19 -10.44 -16.34
CA ALA A 34 13.73 -11.60 -17.10
C ALA A 34 12.44 -12.19 -16.50
N ILE A 35 12.34 -12.26 -15.17
CA ILE A 35 11.13 -12.70 -14.46
C ILE A 35 9.97 -11.74 -14.72
N ASP A 36 10.18 -10.43 -14.57
CA ASP A 36 9.17 -9.41 -14.84
C ASP A 36 8.65 -9.48 -16.30
N TRP A 37 9.54 -9.78 -17.24
CA TRP A 37 9.15 -9.95 -18.65
C TRP A 37 8.30 -11.20 -18.86
N LEU A 38 8.67 -12.32 -18.23
CA LEU A 38 7.92 -13.57 -18.31
C LEU A 38 6.53 -13.42 -17.65
N GLU A 39 6.47 -12.78 -16.48
CA GLU A 39 5.20 -12.47 -15.80
C GLU A 39 4.29 -11.65 -16.72
N LYS A 40 4.80 -10.54 -17.30
CA LYS A 40 4.04 -9.70 -18.23
C LYS A 40 3.52 -10.48 -19.43
N LEU A 41 4.31 -11.41 -19.97
CA LEU A 41 3.88 -12.26 -21.07
C LEU A 41 2.71 -13.16 -20.66
N ILE A 42 2.81 -13.83 -19.52
CA ILE A 42 1.76 -14.73 -19.01
C ILE A 42 0.48 -13.94 -18.69
N VAL A 43 0.59 -12.81 -18.01
CA VAL A 43 -0.54 -11.94 -17.66
C VAL A 43 -1.25 -11.47 -18.93
N LYS A 44 -0.51 -11.01 -19.95
CA LYS A 44 -1.09 -10.59 -21.23
C LYS A 44 -1.84 -11.71 -21.96
N LEU A 45 -1.43 -12.97 -21.76
CA LEU A 45 -2.10 -14.14 -22.33
C LEU A 45 -3.36 -14.55 -21.54
N MET A 46 -3.38 -14.32 -20.22
CA MET A 46 -4.41 -14.86 -19.32
C MET A 46 -5.42 -13.83 -18.80
N TYR A 47 -5.11 -12.54 -18.87
CA TYR A 47 -5.91 -11.47 -18.30
C TYR A 47 -6.23 -10.39 -19.33
N ASP A 48 -7.52 -10.06 -19.45
CA ASP A 48 -8.02 -9.00 -20.34
C ASP A 48 -8.29 -7.72 -19.53
N PRO A 49 -7.42 -6.68 -19.65
CA PRO A 49 -7.56 -5.46 -18.88
C PRO A 49 -8.72 -4.57 -19.37
N SER A 50 -9.37 -4.90 -20.49
CA SER A 50 -10.53 -4.15 -20.97
C SER A 50 -11.81 -4.46 -20.20
N GLN A 51 -11.83 -5.56 -19.43
CA GLN A 51 -12.97 -5.91 -18.62
C GLN A 51 -13.09 -4.98 -17.41
N PRO A 52 -14.29 -4.45 -17.12
CA PRO A 52 -14.48 -3.55 -16.00
C PRO A 52 -14.21 -4.26 -14.68
N HIS A 53 -13.33 -3.69 -13.86
CA HIS A 53 -13.02 -4.24 -12.54
C HIS A 53 -14.00 -3.69 -11.50
N HIS A 54 -15.06 -4.44 -11.20
CA HIS A 54 -16.11 -4.01 -10.27
C HIS A 54 -15.55 -3.55 -8.91
N TYR A 55 -14.56 -4.27 -8.38
CA TYR A 55 -13.93 -4.00 -7.08
C TYR A 55 -12.96 -2.81 -7.04
N LEU A 56 -12.70 -2.14 -8.17
CA LEU A 56 -11.83 -0.97 -8.26
C LEU A 56 -12.53 0.21 -8.96
N SER A 57 -13.86 0.19 -8.96
CA SER A 57 -14.68 1.19 -9.65
C SER A 57 -15.74 1.81 -8.72
N GLY A 58 -16.16 3.03 -9.03
CA GLY A 58 -17.14 3.76 -8.24
C GLY A 58 -16.69 3.94 -6.78
N ASN A 59 -17.55 3.60 -5.83
CA ASN A 59 -17.26 3.72 -4.40
C ASN A 59 -16.19 2.72 -3.87
N TYR A 60 -15.82 1.72 -4.68
CA TYR A 60 -14.72 0.79 -4.38
C TYR A 60 -13.40 1.20 -5.03
N ALA A 61 -13.38 2.31 -5.78
CA ALA A 61 -12.14 2.81 -6.35
C ALA A 61 -11.17 3.23 -5.23
N PRO A 62 -9.86 2.96 -5.39
CA PRO A 62 -8.86 3.34 -4.40
C PRO A 62 -8.76 4.87 -4.30
N VAL A 63 -8.50 5.35 -3.08
CA VAL A 63 -8.13 6.73 -2.79
C VAL A 63 -6.59 6.79 -2.75
N PRO A 64 -5.93 7.43 -3.73
CA PRO A 64 -4.47 7.37 -3.85
C PRO A 64 -3.74 8.23 -2.81
N GLU A 65 -4.36 9.31 -2.33
CA GLU A 65 -3.76 10.21 -1.34
C GLU A 65 -4.26 9.93 0.08
N GLU A 66 -3.32 9.85 1.02
CA GLU A 66 -3.63 9.88 2.45
C GLU A 66 -4.02 11.31 2.85
N THR A 67 -5.26 11.47 3.33
CA THR A 67 -5.77 12.78 3.77
C THR A 67 -5.38 13.00 5.24
N PRO A 68 -4.76 14.14 5.59
CA PRO A 68 -4.44 14.43 6.99
C PRO A 68 -5.71 14.62 7.83
N PRO A 69 -5.64 14.47 9.16
CA PRO A 69 -6.79 14.63 10.04
C PRO A 69 -7.48 16.00 9.86
N CYS A 70 -8.75 15.96 9.42
CA CYS A 70 -9.60 17.15 9.31
C CYS A 70 -10.43 17.35 10.57
N LYS A 71 -10.47 18.59 11.06
CA LYS A 71 -11.31 19.02 12.19
C LYS A 71 -12.59 19.68 11.68
N ASP A 72 -13.59 19.80 12.56
CA ASP A 72 -14.79 20.62 12.34
C ASP A 72 -15.59 20.26 11.08
N LEU A 73 -15.78 18.96 10.83
CA LEU A 73 -16.63 18.47 9.74
C LEU A 73 -18.08 18.99 9.91
N PRO A 74 -18.77 19.33 8.80
CA PRO A 74 -20.11 19.89 8.87
C PRO A 74 -21.11 18.90 9.48
N VAL A 75 -21.74 19.31 10.59
CA VAL A 75 -22.75 18.52 11.30
C VAL A 75 -24.15 19.03 10.93
N ARG A 76 -25.05 18.12 10.56
CA ARG A 76 -26.48 18.39 10.46
C ARG A 76 -27.17 17.86 11.71
N GLY A 77 -27.84 18.74 12.47
CA GLY A 77 -28.46 18.39 13.75
C GLY A 77 -27.53 18.62 14.94
N HIS A 78 -27.54 17.71 15.93
CA HIS A 78 -26.74 17.82 17.15
C HIS A 78 -26.11 16.47 17.53
N LEU A 79 -24.81 16.47 17.85
CA LEU A 79 -24.11 15.31 18.40
C LEU A 79 -24.22 15.31 19.94
N PRO A 80 -24.49 14.17 20.59
CA PRO A 80 -24.58 14.09 22.04
C PRO A 80 -23.29 14.54 22.73
N VAL A 81 -23.40 15.42 23.73
CA VAL A 81 -22.25 15.95 24.48
C VAL A 81 -21.41 14.90 25.20
N CYS A 82 -22.00 13.73 25.48
CA CYS A 82 -21.32 12.59 26.10
C CYS A 82 -20.54 11.71 25.11
N LEU A 83 -20.66 11.95 23.81
CA LEU A 83 -19.93 11.17 22.80
C LEU A 83 -18.47 11.65 22.75
N ASN A 84 -17.59 10.90 23.41
CA ASN A 84 -16.16 11.19 23.48
C ASN A 84 -15.34 9.94 23.15
N GLY A 85 -14.64 9.95 22.02
CA GLY A 85 -13.84 8.83 21.53
C GLY A 85 -13.54 8.95 20.04
N GLU A 86 -12.97 7.89 19.48
CA GLU A 86 -12.59 7.82 18.06
C GLU A 86 -13.31 6.65 17.39
N PHE A 87 -13.80 6.89 16.17
CA PHE A 87 -14.30 5.83 15.29
C PHE A 87 -13.26 5.55 14.22
N VAL A 88 -12.59 4.42 14.33
CA VAL A 88 -11.58 3.96 13.36
C VAL A 88 -12.14 2.81 12.54
N ARG A 89 -11.83 2.80 11.23
CA ARG A 89 -12.20 1.73 10.31
C ARG A 89 -11.04 1.41 9.39
N VAL A 90 -10.88 0.13 9.06
CA VAL A 90 -9.94 -0.37 8.06
C VAL A 90 -10.76 -0.95 6.91
N GLY A 91 -10.26 -0.76 5.69
CA GLY A 91 -10.85 -1.31 4.48
C GLY A 91 -9.80 -1.33 3.38
N SER A 92 -10.04 -2.15 2.36
CA SER A 92 -9.11 -2.29 1.25
C SER A 92 -9.00 -0.98 0.44
N ASN A 93 -7.77 -0.57 0.18
CA ASN A 93 -7.37 0.60 -0.58
C ASN A 93 -6.05 0.29 -1.33
N ALA A 94 -6.15 -0.33 -2.51
CA ALA A 94 -4.99 -0.73 -3.29
C ALA A 94 -4.02 0.45 -3.55
N LYS A 95 -2.79 0.35 -3.02
CA LYS A 95 -1.76 1.37 -3.21
C LYS A 95 -1.19 1.40 -4.62
N PHE A 96 -1.14 0.24 -5.27
CA PHE A 96 -0.69 0.08 -6.66
C PHE A 96 -1.77 -0.63 -7.48
N PRO A 97 -1.89 -0.34 -8.79
CA PRO A 97 -2.79 -1.07 -9.67
C PRO A 97 -2.46 -2.58 -9.64
N PRO A 98 -3.47 -3.47 -9.55
CA PRO A 98 -3.23 -4.90 -9.58
C PRO A 98 -2.69 -5.34 -10.94
N VAL A 99 -1.86 -6.38 -10.93
CA VAL A 99 -1.25 -6.93 -12.16
C VAL A 99 -2.26 -7.75 -12.97
N ALA A 100 -3.18 -8.44 -12.30
CA ALA A 100 -4.21 -9.28 -12.91
C ALA A 100 -5.51 -9.17 -12.09
N GLY A 101 -6.26 -10.26 -11.94
CA GLY A 101 -7.49 -10.28 -11.16
C GLY A 101 -7.32 -9.78 -9.73
N TYR A 102 -8.32 -9.07 -9.24
CA TYR A 102 -8.32 -8.43 -7.93
C TYR A 102 -9.66 -8.64 -7.22
N HIS A 103 -9.64 -8.94 -5.93
CA HIS A 103 -10.82 -8.96 -5.08
C HIS A 103 -10.73 -7.83 -4.05
N TRP A 104 -11.86 -7.29 -3.59
CA TRP A 104 -11.88 -6.19 -2.60
C TRP A 104 -11.26 -6.53 -1.23
N PHE A 105 -10.76 -7.76 -1.03
CA PHE A 105 -10.08 -8.21 0.18
C PHE A 105 -8.56 -8.27 -0.02
N ASP A 106 -8.07 -8.04 -1.25
CA ASP A 106 -6.66 -8.23 -1.59
C ASP A 106 -5.84 -6.95 -1.42
N GLY A 107 -6.46 -5.77 -1.42
CA GLY A 107 -5.74 -4.51 -1.31
C GLY A 107 -5.33 -4.13 0.10
N ASP A 108 -4.35 -3.23 0.16
CA ASP A 108 -3.76 -2.68 1.37
C ASP A 108 -4.81 -2.01 2.28
N GLY A 109 -4.56 -1.96 3.59
CA GLY A 109 -5.49 -1.37 4.57
C GLY A 109 -4.78 -0.65 5.70
#